data_AF-A4VEF0-F1
#
_entry.id   AF-A4VEF0-F1
#
_cell.length_a   1.000
_cell.length_b   1.000
_cell.length_c   1.000
_cell.angle_alpha   90.00
_cell.angle_beta   90.00
_cell.angle_gamma   90.00
#
_symmetry.space_group_name_H-M   'P 1'
#
loop_
_entity.id
_entity.type
_entity.pdbx_description
1 polymer ?
#
loop_
_entity_poly.entity_id
_entity_poly.type
_entity_poly.pdbx_seq_one_letter_code
_entity_poly.pdbx_strand_id
1 'polypeptide(L)'
;MGASGLGSALKNCINLSNLTLDLYNNQIGAMGASGLGSALANCIKLSNLKLYLSNNQIGALGASGLGSALKNCINLSNLTLYIEGNQIGDEGVSGLVSALANCINLSNLTLYLGDNQIGATGASGLGSALAKCINLSNLKVDLEQNQIGDEGSLGLVTIKLVLWVLKAQVLLQQIALISQI
;
A
#
# COMPACT_ATOMS: atom_id res chain seq x y z
N MET A 1 -8.35 7.75 20.67
CA MET A 1 -9.78 7.34 20.51
C MET A 1 -10.30 7.56 19.08
N GLY A 2 -9.45 7.76 18.06
CA GLY A 2 -9.85 8.49 16.85
C GLY A 2 -10.48 7.72 15.67
N ALA A 3 -10.18 6.43 15.47
CA ALA A 3 -10.63 5.74 14.24
C ALA A 3 -11.80 4.75 14.42
N SER A 4 -12.17 4.40 15.65
CA SER A 4 -13.22 3.38 15.89
C SER A 4 -14.60 3.84 15.44
N GLY A 5 -14.95 5.12 15.63
CA GLY A 5 -16.20 5.70 15.14
C GLY A 5 -16.28 5.70 13.61
N LEU A 6 -15.16 6.01 12.94
CA LEU A 6 -15.05 5.97 11.48
C LEU A 6 -15.19 4.54 10.93
N GLY A 7 -14.57 3.56 11.59
CA GLY A 7 -14.70 2.16 11.23
C GLY A 7 -16.16 1.68 11.25
N SER A 8 -16.91 2.06 12.28
CA SER A 8 -18.35 1.74 12.38
C SER A 8 -19.17 2.38 11.26
N ALA A 9 -18.87 3.63 10.87
CA ALA A 9 -19.56 4.31 9.78
C ALA A 9 -19.26 3.66 8.42
N LEU A 10 -17.99 3.37 8.13
CA LEU A 10 -17.55 2.78 6.86
C LEU A 10 -18.02 1.32 6.68
N LYS A 11 -18.26 0.60 7.77
CA LYS A 11 -18.72 -0.80 7.72
C LYS A 11 -19.96 -1.00 6.83
N ASN A 12 -20.85 -0.01 6.78
CA ASN A 12 -22.09 -0.08 6.00
C ASN A 12 -21.98 0.52 4.59
N CYS A 13 -20.83 1.12 4.26
CA CYS A 13 -20.60 1.81 3.00
C CYS A 13 -20.18 0.85 1.87
N ILE A 14 -20.88 -0.26 1.72
CA ILE A 14 -20.54 -1.37 0.80
C ILE A 14 -20.55 -1.01 -0.70
N ASN A 15 -21.15 0.13 -1.05
CA ASN A 15 -21.23 0.63 -2.42
C ASN A 15 -20.17 1.69 -2.76
N LEU A 16 -19.23 1.98 -1.85
CA LEU A 16 -18.14 2.92 -2.13
C LEU A 16 -17.25 2.40 -3.25
N SER A 17 -17.09 3.21 -4.29
CA SER A 17 -16.10 3.02 -5.34
C SER A 17 -14.84 3.87 -5.14
N ASN A 18 -14.99 5.01 -4.45
CA ASN A 18 -13.92 5.96 -4.20
C ASN A 18 -13.92 6.35 -2.73
N LEU A 19 -12.75 6.33 -2.10
CA LEU A 19 -12.59 6.79 -0.73
C LEU A 19 -11.26 7.51 -0.57
N THR A 20 -11.32 8.71 0.00
CA THR A 20 -10.15 9.46 0.47
C THR A 20 -10.37 9.78 1.92
N LEU A 21 -9.44 9.37 2.78
CA LEU A 21 -9.45 9.67 4.21
C LEU A 21 -8.14 10.35 4.58
N ASP A 22 -8.27 11.57 5.07
CA ASP A 22 -7.17 12.28 5.72
C ASP A 22 -7.27 12.10 7.24
N LEU A 23 -6.29 11.38 7.77
CA LEU A 23 -6.15 11.01 9.17
C LEU A 23 -4.72 11.32 9.65
N TYR A 24 -4.04 12.25 9.00
CA TYR A 24 -2.72 12.72 9.38
C TYR A 24 -2.71 13.23 10.83
N ASN A 25 -1.73 12.82 11.63
CA ASN A 25 -1.54 13.33 13.00
C ASN A 25 -2.78 13.27 13.91
N ASN A 26 -3.41 12.10 14.01
CA ASN A 26 -4.67 11.87 14.75
C ASN A 26 -4.52 10.93 15.96
N GLN A 27 -3.29 10.60 16.37
CA GLN A 27 -3.00 9.66 17.47
C GLN A 27 -3.72 8.30 17.28
N ILE A 28 -3.78 7.82 16.04
CA ILE A 28 -4.34 6.52 15.71
C ILE A 28 -3.36 5.44 16.14
N GLY A 29 -3.74 4.67 17.16
CA GLY A 29 -3.00 3.49 17.59
C GLY A 29 -3.31 2.24 16.75
N ALA A 30 -2.60 1.15 17.03
CA ALA A 30 -2.78 -0.15 16.37
C ALA A 30 -4.25 -0.60 16.26
N MET A 31 -5.01 -0.55 17.35
CA MET A 31 -6.44 -0.93 17.34
C MET A 31 -7.29 -0.06 16.40
N GLY A 32 -6.97 1.24 16.32
CA GLY A 32 -7.68 2.16 15.44
C GLY A 32 -7.43 1.85 13.97
N ALA A 33 -6.17 1.57 13.61
CA ALA A 33 -5.80 1.17 12.26
C ALA A 33 -6.40 -0.19 11.86
N SER A 34 -6.35 -1.19 12.75
CA SER A 34 -6.98 -2.49 12.52
C SER A 34 -8.50 -2.39 12.39
N GLY A 35 -9.13 -1.50 13.17
CA GLY A 35 -10.55 -1.20 13.06
C GLY A 35 -10.91 -0.53 11.74
N LEU A 36 -10.10 0.42 11.27
CA LEU A 36 -10.23 1.03 9.95
C LEU A 36 -10.10 -0.02 8.84
N GLY A 37 -9.07 -0.87 8.91
CA GLY A 37 -8.92 -2.00 7.99
C GLY A 37 -10.18 -2.85 7.96
N SER A 38 -10.62 -3.34 9.12
CA SER A 38 -11.82 -4.19 9.22
C SER A 38 -13.08 -3.57 8.61
N ALA A 39 -13.21 -2.24 8.65
CA ALA A 39 -14.30 -1.54 7.99
C ALA A 39 -14.15 -1.48 6.46
N LEU A 40 -12.94 -1.18 5.97
CA LEU A 40 -12.61 -1.18 4.54
C LEU A 40 -12.80 -2.55 3.90
N ALA A 41 -12.64 -3.63 4.66
CA ALA A 41 -12.84 -5.00 4.18
C ALA A 41 -14.25 -5.27 3.61
N ASN A 42 -15.26 -4.48 4.00
CA ASN A 42 -16.63 -4.57 3.48
C ASN A 42 -16.85 -3.72 2.22
N CYS A 43 -15.93 -2.80 1.92
CA CYS A 43 -16.03 -1.89 0.78
C CYS A 43 -15.48 -2.56 -0.48
N ILE A 44 -15.99 -3.74 -0.83
CA ILE A 44 -15.46 -4.60 -1.91
C ILE A 44 -15.56 -3.99 -3.31
N LYS A 45 -16.35 -2.92 -3.49
CA LYS A 45 -16.49 -2.17 -4.74
C LYS A 45 -15.46 -1.04 -4.88
N LEU A 46 -14.59 -0.83 -3.90
CA LEU A 46 -13.55 0.20 -3.98
C LEU A 46 -12.63 -0.06 -5.17
N SER A 47 -12.55 0.92 -6.05
CA SER A 47 -11.57 0.99 -7.13
C SER A 47 -10.49 2.03 -6.85
N ASN A 48 -10.80 3.07 -6.06
CA ASN A 48 -9.85 4.11 -5.67
C ASN A 48 -9.82 4.30 -4.16
N LEU A 49 -8.65 4.11 -3.55
CA LEU A 49 -8.44 4.33 -2.12
C LEU A 49 -7.22 5.22 -1.89
N LYS A 50 -7.43 6.32 -1.16
CA LYS A 50 -6.38 7.19 -0.64
C LYS A 50 -6.47 7.27 0.87
N LEU A 51 -5.42 6.88 1.56
CA LEU A 51 -5.33 6.95 3.02
C LEU A 51 -4.11 7.78 3.41
N TYR A 52 -4.33 8.86 4.14
CA TYR A 52 -3.27 9.66 4.74
C TYR A 52 -3.25 9.38 6.24
N LEU A 53 -2.29 8.57 6.66
CA LEU A 53 -2.15 8.04 8.01
C LEU A 53 -0.81 8.43 8.65
N SER A 54 -0.03 9.33 8.02
CA SER A 54 1.29 9.71 8.53
C SER A 54 1.21 10.38 9.92
N ASN A 55 2.29 10.26 10.69
CA ASN A 55 2.45 10.80 12.05
C ASN A 55 1.37 10.28 13.03
N ASN A 56 1.16 8.97 13.07
CA ASN A 56 0.29 8.31 14.03
C ASN A 56 1.10 7.28 14.87
N GLN A 57 0.42 6.38 15.58
CA GLN A 57 1.02 5.38 16.47
C GLN A 57 0.58 3.98 16.06
N ILE A 58 0.51 3.74 14.74
CA ILE A 58 -0.13 2.56 14.17
C ILE A 58 0.63 1.28 14.57
N GLY A 59 1.96 1.31 14.53
CA GLY A 59 2.80 0.16 14.86
C GLY A 59 2.59 -1.04 13.94
N ALA A 60 3.37 -2.10 14.18
CA ALA A 60 3.35 -3.31 13.35
C ALA A 60 1.95 -3.97 13.27
N LEU A 61 1.30 -4.13 14.42
CA LEU A 61 -0.02 -4.77 14.51
C LEU A 61 -1.10 -4.00 13.75
N GLY A 62 -1.09 -2.67 13.83
CA GLY A 62 -2.06 -1.84 13.12
C GLY A 62 -1.86 -1.87 11.61
N ALA A 63 -0.60 -1.84 11.15
CA ALA A 63 -0.26 -1.93 9.74
C ALA A 63 -0.64 -3.30 9.15
N SER A 64 -0.37 -4.38 9.87
CA SER A 64 -0.78 -5.74 9.48
C SER A 64 -2.31 -5.90 9.45
N GLY A 65 -3.02 -5.30 10.41
CA GLY A 65 -4.49 -5.25 10.43
C GLY A 65 -5.05 -4.49 9.23
N LEU A 66 -4.44 -3.36 8.85
CA LEU A 66 -4.79 -2.60 7.66
C LEU A 66 -4.55 -3.42 6.38
N GLY A 67 -3.38 -4.07 6.27
CA GLY A 67 -3.05 -4.97 5.15
C GLY A 67 -4.06 -6.09 4.99
N SER A 68 -4.33 -6.82 6.07
CA SER A 68 -5.26 -7.97 6.09
C SER A 68 -6.65 -7.64 5.55
N ALA A 69 -7.08 -6.38 5.62
CA ALA A 69 -8.35 -5.93 5.05
C ALA A 69 -8.30 -5.59 3.56
N LEU A 70 -7.18 -5.03 3.10
CA LEU A 70 -6.98 -4.68 1.69
C LEU A 70 -7.06 -5.91 0.78
N LYS A 71 -6.81 -7.12 1.29
CA LYS A 71 -6.97 -8.38 0.54
C LYS A 71 -8.37 -8.57 -0.04
N ASN A 72 -9.40 -8.00 0.59
CA ASN A 72 -10.80 -8.09 0.14
C ASN A 72 -11.16 -7.02 -0.90
N CYS A 73 -10.32 -5.99 -1.06
CA CYS A 73 -10.51 -4.93 -2.03
C CYS A 73 -9.98 -5.37 -3.42
N ILE A 74 -10.52 -6.47 -3.95
CA ILE A 74 -10.05 -7.10 -5.21
C ILE A 74 -10.26 -6.22 -6.44
N ASN A 75 -11.18 -5.24 -6.37
CA ASN A 75 -11.48 -4.30 -7.44
C ASN A 75 -10.59 -3.05 -7.41
N LEU A 76 -9.67 -2.96 -6.43
CA LEU A 76 -8.83 -1.79 -6.26
C LEU A 76 -7.86 -1.65 -7.44
N SER A 77 -7.98 -0.55 -8.18
CA SER A 77 -7.10 -0.20 -9.30
C SER A 77 -6.12 0.91 -8.93
N ASN A 78 -6.48 1.76 -7.95
CA ASN A 78 -5.65 2.85 -7.47
C ASN A 78 -5.55 2.81 -5.94
N LEU A 79 -4.33 2.65 -5.42
CA LEU A 79 -4.02 2.74 -4.00
C LEU A 79 -2.97 3.83 -3.76
N THR A 80 -3.30 4.77 -2.88
CA THR A 80 -2.35 5.72 -2.31
C THR A 80 -2.37 5.58 -0.80
N LEU A 81 -1.23 5.27 -0.21
CA LEU A 81 -1.07 5.14 1.23
C LEU A 81 0.13 5.96 1.70
N TYR A 82 -0.15 6.97 2.51
CA TYR A 82 0.85 7.70 3.29
C TYR A 82 0.79 7.18 4.72
N ILE A 83 1.85 6.56 5.20
CA ILE A 83 1.91 6.00 6.55
C ILE A 83 3.26 6.33 7.21
N GLU A 84 3.88 7.44 6.84
CA GLU A 84 5.18 7.85 7.40
C GLU A 84 5.09 8.09 8.91
N GLY A 85 6.19 7.90 9.66
CA GLY A 85 6.23 8.24 11.08
C GLY A 85 5.30 7.38 11.95
N ASN A 86 5.20 6.07 11.70
CA ASN A 86 4.24 5.17 12.38
C ASN A 86 4.85 3.96 13.07
N GLN A 87 6.18 3.81 13.05
CA GLN A 87 6.90 2.74 13.75
C GLN A 87 6.41 1.34 13.38
N ILE A 88 6.08 1.11 12.10
CA ILE A 88 5.48 -0.16 11.67
C ILE A 88 6.49 -1.32 11.62
N GLY A 89 7.78 -1.04 11.43
CA GLY A 89 8.84 -2.03 11.34
C GLY A 89 8.68 -3.05 10.21
N ASP A 90 9.54 -4.07 10.21
CA ASP A 90 9.57 -5.12 9.20
C ASP A 90 8.29 -5.97 9.18
N GLU A 91 7.77 -6.32 10.36
CA GLU A 91 6.55 -7.11 10.48
C GLU A 91 5.32 -6.34 9.97
N GLY A 92 5.23 -5.05 10.29
CA GLY A 92 4.13 -4.19 9.87
C GLY A 92 4.10 -4.00 8.37
N VAL A 93 5.26 -3.69 7.75
CA VAL A 93 5.32 -3.54 6.28
C VAL A 93 5.03 -4.86 5.58
N SER A 94 5.54 -6.00 6.09
CA SER A 94 5.25 -7.33 5.54
C SER A 94 3.75 -7.66 5.57
N GLY A 95 3.09 -7.41 6.72
CA GLY A 95 1.64 -7.58 6.85
C GLY A 95 0.86 -6.68 5.89
N LEU A 96 1.27 -5.42 5.77
CA LEU A 96 0.65 -4.44 4.87
C LEU A 96 0.72 -4.87 3.40
N VAL A 97 1.90 -5.31 2.94
CA VAL A 97 2.18 -5.56 1.52
C VAL A 97 1.77 -6.96 1.07
N SER A 98 1.72 -7.94 1.98
CA SER A 98 1.29 -9.31 1.67
C SER A 98 -0.12 -9.35 1.06
N ALA A 99 -0.97 -8.41 1.45
CA ALA A 99 -2.33 -8.28 0.94
C ALA A 99 -2.40 -7.67 -0.47
N LEU A 100 -1.44 -6.81 -0.85
CA LEU A 100 -1.41 -6.17 -2.17
C LEU A 100 -1.23 -7.20 -3.30
N ALA A 101 -0.64 -8.36 -3.01
CA ALA A 101 -0.55 -9.48 -3.95
C ALA A 101 -1.93 -10.03 -4.37
N ASN A 102 -2.99 -9.78 -3.60
CA ASN A 102 -4.36 -10.18 -3.94
C ASN A 102 -5.13 -9.10 -4.71
N CYS A 103 -4.63 -7.87 -4.75
CA CYS A 103 -5.22 -6.78 -5.52
C CYS A 103 -4.83 -6.93 -7.00
N ILE A 104 -5.37 -7.97 -7.66
CA ILE A 104 -5.01 -8.33 -9.04
C ILE A 104 -5.30 -7.23 -10.06
N ASN A 105 -6.21 -6.30 -9.76
CA ASN A 105 -6.56 -5.18 -10.65
C ASN A 105 -5.75 -3.91 -10.37
N LEU A 106 -4.81 -3.94 -9.42
CA LEU A 106 -4.04 -2.78 -8.99
C LEU A 106 -3.08 -2.34 -10.10
N SER A 107 -3.34 -1.17 -10.68
CA SER A 107 -2.52 -0.58 -11.74
C SER A 107 -1.72 0.63 -11.27
N ASN A 108 -2.18 1.33 -10.24
CA ASN A 108 -1.50 2.49 -9.69
C ASN A 108 -1.29 2.30 -8.18
N LEU A 109 -0.03 2.27 -7.76
CA LEU A 109 0.35 2.14 -6.37
C LEU A 109 1.31 3.26 -5.96
N THR A 110 0.94 3.98 -4.92
CA THR A 110 1.79 4.98 -4.26
C THR A 110 1.88 4.64 -2.78
N LEU A 111 3.09 4.36 -2.29
CA LEU A 111 3.39 4.05 -0.90
C LEU A 111 4.42 5.03 -0.37
N TYR A 112 4.06 5.78 0.66
CA TYR A 112 5.03 6.54 1.46
C TYR A 112 5.18 5.88 2.82
N LEU A 113 6.33 5.24 2.99
CA LEU A 113 6.68 4.40 4.13
C LEU A 113 7.87 5.00 4.89
N GLY A 114 8.19 6.29 4.71
CA GLY A 114 9.31 6.92 5.38
C GLY A 114 9.19 6.93 6.91
N ASP A 115 10.32 7.02 7.63
CA ASP A 115 10.37 7.09 9.10
C ASP A 115 9.52 6.01 9.81
N ASN A 116 9.79 4.74 9.50
CA ASN A 116 8.96 3.63 9.97
C ASN A 116 9.75 2.48 10.59
N GLN A 117 11.05 2.67 10.80
CA GLN A 117 11.95 1.65 11.37
C GLN A 117 11.98 0.37 10.52
N ILE A 118 11.78 0.46 9.20
CA ILE A 118 11.88 -0.66 8.27
C ILE A 118 13.36 -1.00 8.06
N GLY A 119 13.71 -2.24 8.31
CA GLY A 119 15.03 -2.82 8.10
C GLY A 119 15.17 -3.54 6.77
N ALA A 120 16.26 -4.29 6.64
CA ALA A 120 16.57 -5.05 5.43
C ALA A 120 15.50 -6.11 5.10
N THR A 121 14.98 -6.79 6.12
CA THR A 121 13.97 -7.85 5.97
C THR A 121 12.66 -7.28 5.43
N GLY A 122 12.18 -6.17 5.98
CA GLY A 122 10.95 -5.53 5.54
C GLY A 122 11.07 -4.98 4.13
N ALA A 123 12.22 -4.38 3.78
CA ALA A 123 12.49 -3.92 2.42
C ALA A 123 12.50 -5.07 1.39
N SER A 124 13.13 -6.19 1.71
CA SER A 124 13.13 -7.40 0.87
C SER A 124 11.72 -8.00 0.72
N GLY A 125 10.95 -8.04 1.81
CA GLY A 125 9.55 -8.48 1.80
C GLY A 125 8.67 -7.59 0.92
N LEU A 126 8.85 -6.27 1.01
CA LEU A 126 8.18 -5.30 0.14
C LEU A 126 8.49 -5.54 -1.34
N GLY A 127 9.77 -5.70 -1.69
CA GLY A 127 10.17 -5.99 -3.07
C GLY A 127 9.55 -7.28 -3.61
N SER A 128 9.59 -8.34 -2.80
CA SER A 128 9.01 -9.65 -3.14
C SER A 128 7.48 -9.61 -3.30
N ALA A 129 6.78 -8.83 -2.48
CA ALA A 129 5.33 -8.68 -2.59
C ALA A 129 4.94 -7.87 -3.84
N LEU A 130 5.65 -6.77 -4.11
CA LEU A 130 5.40 -5.93 -5.29
C LEU A 130 5.68 -6.66 -6.60
N ALA A 131 6.64 -7.59 -6.62
CA ALA A 131 6.89 -8.46 -7.78
C ALA A 131 5.69 -9.34 -8.16
N LYS A 132 4.72 -9.57 -7.25
CA LYS A 132 3.49 -10.33 -7.52
C LYS A 132 2.37 -9.46 -8.10
N CYS A 133 2.49 -8.14 -8.04
CA CYS A 133 1.50 -7.21 -8.56
C CYS A 133 1.69 -7.01 -10.08
N ILE A 134 1.36 -8.04 -10.86
CA ILE A 134 1.66 -8.13 -12.30
C ILE A 134 0.99 -7.07 -13.19
N ASN A 135 -0.08 -6.44 -12.70
CA ASN A 135 -0.86 -5.44 -13.45
C ASN A 135 -0.52 -4.00 -13.06
N LEU A 136 0.46 -3.78 -12.17
CA LEU A 136 0.95 -2.44 -11.89
C LEU A 136 1.43 -1.80 -13.19
N SER A 137 1.16 -0.51 -13.36
CA SER A 137 1.62 0.32 -14.47
C SER A 137 2.33 1.56 -13.96
N ASN A 138 1.92 2.04 -12.78
CA ASN A 138 2.59 3.12 -12.07
C ASN A 138 2.89 2.70 -10.64
N LEU A 139 4.14 2.86 -10.24
CA LEU A 139 4.61 2.54 -8.91
C LEU A 139 5.46 3.69 -8.37
N LYS A 140 5.05 4.23 -7.22
CA LYS A 140 5.85 5.17 -6.42
C LYS A 140 6.02 4.58 -5.02
N VAL A 141 7.25 4.45 -4.58
CA VAL A 141 7.60 3.96 -3.24
C VAL A 141 8.62 4.93 -2.65
N ASP A 142 8.29 5.47 -1.49
CA ASP A 142 9.18 6.26 -0.65
C ASP A 142 9.49 5.47 0.63
N LEU A 143 10.78 5.33 0.92
CA LEU A 143 11.30 4.60 2.07
C LEU A 143 12.33 5.43 2.84
N GLU A 144 12.34 6.75 2.66
CA GLU A 144 13.32 7.63 3.30
C GLU A 144 13.29 7.50 4.83
N GLN A 145 14.42 7.73 5.49
CA GLN A 145 14.53 7.68 6.96
C GLN A 145 14.14 6.31 7.57
N ASN A 146 14.42 5.22 6.86
CA ASN A 146 14.35 3.84 7.38
C ASN A 146 15.76 3.25 7.58
N GLN A 147 15.83 2.04 8.16
CA GLN A 147 17.06 1.35 8.56
C GLN A 147 17.43 0.21 7.59
N ILE A 148 17.25 0.44 6.28
CA ILE A 148 17.26 -0.61 5.25
C ILE A 148 18.65 -1.23 5.03
N GLY A 149 19.70 -0.41 5.09
CA GLY A 149 21.08 -0.82 4.81
C GLY A 149 21.29 -1.33 3.37
N ASP A 150 22.50 -1.82 3.09
CA ASP A 150 22.87 -2.30 1.76
C ASP A 150 22.15 -3.60 1.39
N GLU A 151 21.99 -4.52 2.35
CA GLU A 151 21.29 -5.79 2.17
C GLU A 151 19.82 -5.58 1.79
N GLY A 152 19.11 -4.68 2.49
CA GLY A 152 17.74 -4.34 2.16
C GLY A 152 17.60 -3.67 0.80
N SER A 153 18.60 -2.86 0.42
CA SER A 153 18.63 -2.20 -0.89
C SER A 153 18.72 -3.20 -2.04
N LEU A 154 19.41 -4.34 -1.85
CA LEU A 154 19.41 -5.44 -2.81
C LEU A 154 18.02 -6.07 -2.96
N GLY A 155 17.29 -6.25 -1.85
CA GLY A 155 15.90 -6.72 -1.86
C GLY A 155 14.97 -5.83 -2.70
N LEU A 156 15.21 -4.52 -2.70
CA LEU A 156 14.46 -3.54 -3.51
C LEU A 156 14.87 -3.51 -4.99
N VAL A 157 15.94 -4.19 -5.41
CA VAL A 157 16.32 -4.28 -6.84
C VAL A 157 15.20 -4.93 -7.66
N THR A 158 14.42 -5.83 -7.06
CA THR A 158 13.22 -6.39 -7.66
C THR A 158 12.19 -5.31 -8.03
N ILE A 159 12.06 -4.25 -7.23
CA ILE A 159 11.20 -3.10 -7.53
C ILE A 159 11.73 -2.35 -8.77
N LYS A 160 13.05 -2.20 -8.91
CA LYS A 160 13.66 -1.58 -10.10
C LYS A 160 13.40 -2.40 -11.37
N LEU A 161 13.45 -3.73 -11.27
CA LEU A 161 13.08 -4.63 -12.37
C LEU A 161 11.61 -4.47 -12.75
N VAL A 162 10.69 -4.43 -11.76
CA VAL A 162 9.28 -4.12 -11.99
C VAL A 162 9.17 -2.80 -12.76
N LEU A 163 9.74 -1.71 -12.24
CA LEU A 163 9.73 -0.40 -12.92
C LEU A 163 10.30 -0.43 -14.35
N TRP A 164 11.34 -1.23 -14.61
CA TRP A 164 11.92 -1.38 -15.95
C TRP A 164 10.96 -2.11 -16.90
N VAL A 165 10.32 -3.20 -16.45
CA VAL A 165 9.28 -3.90 -17.22
C VAL A 165 8.13 -2.96 -17.56
N LEU A 166 7.69 -2.12 -16.61
CA LEU A 166 6.62 -1.15 -16.85
C LEU A 166 6.99 -0.16 -17.95
N LYS A 167 8.20 0.42 -17.88
CA LYS A 167 8.70 1.33 -18.91
C LYS A 167 8.78 0.67 -20.29
N ALA A 168 9.21 -0.59 -20.35
CA ALA A 168 9.30 -1.35 -21.60
C ALA A 168 7.93 -1.63 -22.22
N GLN A 169 6.93 -2.01 -21.41
CA GLN A 169 5.55 -2.23 -21.89
C GLN A 169 4.93 -0.95 -22.48
N VAL A 170 5.12 0.20 -21.82
CA VAL A 170 4.64 1.49 -22.32
C VAL A 170 5.29 1.84 -23.67
N LEU A 171 6.60 1.63 -23.81
CA LEU A 171 7.30 1.87 -25.06
C LEU A 171 6.79 0.95 -26.19
N LEU A 172 6.55 -0.33 -25.90
CA LEU A 172 6.01 -1.28 -26.88
C LEU A 172 4.61 -0.88 -27.36
N GLN A 173 3.74 -0.41 -26.46
CA GLN A 173 2.40 0.10 -26.83
C GLN A 173 2.49 1.32 -27.74
N GLN A 174 3.43 2.24 -27.48
CA GLN A 174 3.65 3.42 -28.34
C GLN A 174 4.15 3.04 -29.73
N ILE A 175 5.09 2.09 -29.83
CA ILE A 175 5.60 1.58 -31.11
C ILE A 175 4.47 0.91 -31.91
N ALA A 176 3.64 0.08 -31.26
CA ALA A 176 2.51 -0.60 -31.90
C ALA A 176 1.50 0.40 -32.49
N LEU A 177 1.18 1.48 -31.76
CA LEU A 177 0.26 2.52 -32.23
C LEU A 177 0.79 3.25 -33.47
N ILE A 178 2.10 3.53 -33.53
CA ILE A 178 2.73 4.19 -34.68
C ILE A 178 2.74 3.28 -35.91
N SER A 179 2.89 1.96 -35.74
CA SER A 179 2.91 1.00 -36.86
C SER A 179 1.55 0.78 -37.54
N GLN A 180 0.47 1.33 -37.00
CA GLN A 180 -0.89 1.24 -37.55
C GLN A 180 -1.30 2.49 -38.35
N ILE A 181 -0.40 3.48 -38.50
CA ILE A 181 -0.58 4.72 -39.27
C ILE A 181 0.26 4.64 -40.55
#